data_AF-A0A3D3FD43-F1
#
_entry.id   AF-A0A3D3FD43-F1
#
_cell.length_a   1.000
_cell.length_b   1.000
_cell.length_c   1.000
_cell.angle_alpha   90.00
_cell.angle_beta   90.00
_cell.angle_gamma   90.00
#
_symmetry.space_group_name_H-M   'P 1'
#
loop_
_entity.id
_entity.type
_entity.pdbx_description
1 polymer ?
#
loop_
_entity_poly.entity_id
_entity_poly.type
_entity_poly.pdbx_seq_one_letter_code
_entity_poly.pdbx_strand_id
1 'polypeptide(L)'
;MDKNTIIGLLLIAAVVIVFSIYNRPDQEQLAQQRRIQDSIARVDAQRTALEAEQNRSLDTLEENTPRQDNVRSFFSAATPQGASADTLAAVNVAAEESPSDSLAETSFDAASKDFVTLENDKIRLQINPKGGAIESVQMKEHKKYDKTDLLLFEGDEARFNLELYNRQSVRLSTEDQVFTPLVAADGKSVTMRLAYSSKQYLDFVYSLSDDDYMMNFDIRLVGMSGGLHSESLSNFKLNWEQKMRQQERGRTFEERFARIHYKYYKQDVVRMSESKKEEKEISEPLKWFAFKDQFFSSVIIADQPFSNAILSSQVLSDPDYIKDYKAEVLVPVTASADGDEFTAGFHYYFGPVHYNTLKGYDKDIKDKADKLELEELVYLGYRWLSWVNKWFVIPVFNFFLSLNWSMGLIILILTLMVKLITSPLTYKSYMSSAKMRVLRPQIQELEKKYPGKDQDVMMKRQQATM
;
A
#
# COMPACT_ATOMS: atom_id res chain seq x y z
N MET A 1 21.93 -59.64 -6.70
CA MET A 1 20.76 -59.15 -7.47
C MET A 1 20.18 -60.36 -8.18
N ASP A 2 18.93 -60.73 -7.89
CA ASP A 2 18.36 -61.97 -8.42
C ASP A 2 18.14 -61.88 -9.92
N LYS A 3 18.30 -63.02 -10.63
CA LYS A 3 18.15 -63.09 -12.10
C LYS A 3 16.79 -62.56 -12.57
N ASN A 4 15.75 -62.74 -11.75
CA ASN A 4 14.40 -62.25 -12.03
C ASN A 4 14.30 -60.72 -11.95
N THR A 5 15.09 -60.08 -11.08
CA THR A 5 15.16 -58.61 -10.98
C THR A 5 15.87 -58.01 -12.18
N ILE A 6 16.92 -58.66 -12.69
CA ILE A 6 17.66 -58.20 -13.89
C ILE A 6 16.79 -58.33 -15.15
N ILE A 7 16.05 -59.43 -15.29
CA ILE A 7 15.12 -59.64 -16.41
C ILE A 7 13.96 -58.62 -16.35
N GLY A 8 13.43 -58.33 -15.16
CA GLY A 8 12.40 -57.30 -14.97
C GLY A 8 12.89 -55.91 -15.39
N LEU A 9 14.13 -55.56 -15.04
CA LEU A 9 14.71 -54.25 -15.38
C LEU A 9 15.00 -54.12 -16.89
N LEU A 10 15.41 -55.20 -17.55
CA LEU A 10 15.56 -55.24 -19.01
C LEU A 10 14.23 -55.12 -19.75
N LEU A 11 13.16 -55.75 -19.26
CA LEU A 11 11.83 -55.63 -19.84
C LEU A 11 11.26 -54.22 -19.68
N ILE A 12 11.46 -53.59 -18.52
CA ILE A 12 11.05 -52.20 -18.30
C ILE A 12 11.82 -51.26 -19.24
N ALA A 13 13.13 -51.45 -19.40
CA ALA A 13 13.93 -50.66 -20.33
C ALA A 13 13.44 -50.83 -21.79
N ALA A 14 13.11 -52.06 -22.20
CA ALA A 14 12.58 -52.33 -23.54
C ALA A 14 11.23 -51.64 -23.78
N VAL A 15 10.33 -51.68 -22.79
CA VAL A 15 9.01 -51.02 -22.89
C VAL A 15 9.15 -49.50 -22.96
N VAL A 16 10.05 -48.90 -22.17
CA VAL A 16 10.32 -47.45 -22.22
C VAL A 16 10.90 -47.03 -23.56
N ILE A 17 11.79 -47.83 -24.15
CA ILE A 17 12.37 -47.54 -25.48
C ILE A 17 11.28 -47.63 -26.56
N VAL A 18 10.43 -48.66 -26.55
CA VAL A 18 9.32 -48.80 -27.51
C VAL A 18 8.31 -47.66 -27.36
N PHE A 19 7.95 -47.31 -26.12
CA PHE A 19 7.06 -46.19 -25.84
C PHE A 19 7.67 -44.83 -26.26
N SER A 20 8.98 -44.65 -26.04
CA SER A 20 9.69 -43.44 -26.46
C SER A 20 9.77 -43.30 -27.97
N ILE A 21 9.91 -44.41 -28.72
CA ILE A 21 9.91 -44.39 -30.19
C ILE A 21 8.49 -44.13 -30.72
N TYR A 22 7.47 -44.71 -30.10
CA TYR A 22 6.07 -44.52 -30.52
C TYR A 22 5.54 -43.10 -30.23
N ASN A 23 6.01 -42.46 -29.16
CA ASN A 23 5.60 -41.10 -28.77
C ASN A 23 6.60 -40.00 -29.15
N ARG A 24 7.46 -40.21 -30.16
CA ARG A 24 8.28 -39.10 -30.68
C ARG A 24 7.36 -38.10 -31.40
N PRO A 25 7.34 -36.82 -31.00
CA PRO A 25 6.59 -35.80 -31.72
C PRO A 25 7.14 -35.62 -33.14
N ASP A 26 6.24 -35.44 -34.09
CA ASP A 26 6.54 -35.35 -35.52
C ASP A 26 7.41 -34.12 -35.84
N GLN A 27 8.44 -34.28 -36.69
CA GLN A 27 9.46 -33.23 -36.90
C GLN A 27 8.88 -31.93 -37.48
N GLU A 28 7.79 -32.01 -38.24
CA GLU A 28 7.12 -30.83 -38.80
C GLU A 28 6.43 -29.97 -37.72
N GLN A 29 5.86 -30.60 -36.69
CA GLN A 29 5.19 -29.86 -35.59
C GLN A 29 6.19 -29.13 -34.71
N LEU A 30 7.36 -29.74 -34.47
CA LEU A 30 8.49 -29.11 -33.77
C LEU A 30 9.07 -27.92 -34.56
N ALA A 31 9.13 -28.03 -35.89
CA ALA A 31 9.56 -26.92 -36.74
C ALA A 31 8.53 -25.77 -36.76
N GLN A 32 7.23 -26.08 -36.76
CA GLN A 32 6.16 -25.07 -36.67
C GLN A 32 6.16 -24.37 -35.30
N GLN A 33 6.32 -25.09 -34.20
CA GLN A 33 6.43 -24.48 -32.86
C GLN A 33 7.64 -23.56 -32.74
N ARG A 34 8.80 -23.95 -33.30
CA ARG A 34 9.98 -23.08 -33.33
C ARG A 34 9.76 -21.82 -34.17
N ARG A 35 9.11 -21.92 -35.34
CA ARG A 35 8.77 -20.74 -36.15
C ARG A 35 7.79 -19.81 -35.43
N ILE A 36 6.81 -20.36 -34.72
CA ILE A 36 5.87 -19.58 -33.92
C ILE A 36 6.62 -18.87 -32.78
N GLN A 37 7.48 -19.58 -32.05
CA GLN A 37 8.31 -18.97 -30.98
C GLN A 37 9.26 -17.89 -31.53
N ASP A 38 9.92 -18.14 -32.66
CA ASP A 38 10.80 -17.15 -33.32
C ASP A 38 10.01 -15.92 -33.80
N SER A 39 8.75 -16.11 -34.24
CA SER A 39 7.88 -15.00 -34.63
C SER A 39 7.41 -14.18 -33.44
N ILE A 40 7.08 -14.83 -32.32
CA ILE A 40 6.67 -14.16 -31.07
C ILE A 40 7.85 -13.37 -30.51
N ALA A 41 9.04 -13.97 -30.46
CA ALA A 41 10.24 -13.29 -29.98
C ALA A 41 10.59 -12.04 -30.81
N ARG A 42 10.35 -12.07 -32.13
CA ARG A 42 10.55 -10.89 -33.00
C ARG A 42 9.51 -9.80 -32.76
N VAL A 43 8.25 -10.16 -32.55
CA VAL A 43 7.18 -9.20 -32.23
C VAL A 43 7.43 -8.57 -30.87
N ASP A 44 7.84 -9.34 -29.86
CA ASP A 44 8.17 -8.83 -28.54
C ASP A 44 9.44 -7.96 -28.56
N ALA A 45 10.47 -8.34 -29.32
CA ALA A 45 11.66 -7.51 -29.54
C ALA A 45 11.33 -6.20 -30.27
N GLN A 46 10.42 -6.24 -31.23
CA GLN A 46 9.96 -5.05 -31.94
C GLN A 46 9.09 -4.15 -31.04
N ARG A 47 8.23 -4.75 -30.21
CA ARG A 47 7.40 -4.03 -29.24
C ARG A 47 8.24 -3.37 -28.15
N THR A 48 9.23 -4.08 -27.60
CA THR A 48 10.18 -3.52 -26.63
C THR A 48 11.10 -2.47 -27.25
N ALA A 49 11.50 -2.61 -28.51
CA ALA A 49 12.25 -1.57 -29.23
C ALA A 49 11.39 -0.33 -29.48
N LEU A 50 10.11 -0.49 -29.86
CA LEU A 50 9.16 0.62 -30.04
C LEU A 50 8.84 1.32 -28.71
N GLU A 51 8.66 0.56 -27.61
CA GLU A 51 8.47 1.10 -26.26
C GLU A 51 9.74 1.83 -25.78
N ALA A 52 10.93 1.31 -26.07
CA ALA A 52 12.20 1.99 -25.75
C ALA A 52 12.44 3.25 -26.61
N GLU A 53 11.97 3.26 -27.86
CA GLU A 53 12.03 4.42 -28.76
C GLU A 53 10.97 5.47 -28.39
N GLN A 54 9.79 5.05 -27.91
CA GLN A 54 8.80 5.92 -27.27
C GLN A 54 9.36 6.53 -25.97
N ASN A 55 9.98 5.73 -25.11
CA ASN A 55 10.57 6.24 -23.87
C ASN A 55 11.78 7.16 -24.14
N ARG A 56 12.61 6.87 -25.15
CA ARG A 56 13.69 7.81 -25.58
C ARG A 56 13.16 9.09 -26.19
N SER A 57 12.06 9.04 -26.97
CA SER A 57 11.45 10.25 -27.51
C SER A 57 10.76 11.08 -26.42
N LEU A 58 10.24 10.45 -25.36
CA LEU A 58 9.75 11.12 -24.15
C LEU A 58 10.90 11.74 -23.33
N ASP A 59 12.00 11.01 -23.10
CA ASP A 59 13.18 11.51 -22.37
C ASP A 59 13.85 12.68 -23.10
N THR A 60 13.97 12.63 -24.43
CA THR A 60 14.59 13.71 -25.23
C THR A 60 13.71 14.97 -25.35
N LEU A 61 12.40 14.86 -25.10
CA LEU A 61 11.49 16.01 -24.95
C LEU A 61 11.55 16.62 -23.53
N GLU A 62 11.86 15.83 -22.51
CA GLU A 62 11.99 16.29 -21.11
C GLU A 62 13.34 16.98 -20.81
N GLU A 63 14.40 16.72 -21.59
CA GLU A 63 15.76 17.17 -21.28
C GLU A 63 16.09 18.62 -21.74
N ASN A 64 15.29 19.22 -22.62
CA ASN A 64 15.62 20.51 -23.27
C ASN A 64 14.71 21.71 -22.94
N THR A 65 13.82 21.60 -21.95
CA THR A 65 13.03 22.77 -21.47
C THR A 65 13.37 23.04 -20.00
N PRO A 66 13.78 24.26 -19.61
CA PRO A 66 13.92 24.62 -18.20
C PRO A 66 12.65 24.25 -17.43
N ARG A 67 12.74 23.36 -16.43
CA ARG A 67 11.57 22.78 -15.73
C ARG A 67 10.70 23.81 -14.98
N GLN A 68 11.21 25.02 -14.76
CA GLN A 68 10.44 26.18 -14.27
C GLN A 68 9.39 26.68 -15.29
N ASP A 69 9.60 26.40 -16.58
CA ASP A 69 8.69 26.78 -17.66
C ASP A 69 7.39 25.97 -17.62
N ASN A 70 7.40 24.77 -17.02
CA ASN A 70 6.22 23.90 -16.95
C ASN A 70 5.12 24.44 -16.01
N VAL A 71 5.50 25.09 -14.90
CA VAL A 71 4.51 25.73 -14.01
C VAL A 71 3.86 26.92 -14.70
N ARG A 72 4.66 27.82 -15.27
CA ARG A 72 4.16 29.01 -15.95
C ARG A 72 3.30 28.64 -17.16
N SER A 73 3.76 27.71 -17.99
CA SER A 73 2.99 27.22 -19.14
C SER A 73 1.70 26.51 -18.72
N PHE A 74 1.72 25.73 -17.64
CA PHE A 74 0.52 25.09 -17.09
C PHE A 74 -0.54 26.14 -16.71
N PHE A 75 -0.20 27.11 -15.85
CA PHE A 75 -1.14 28.11 -15.34
C PHE A 75 -1.55 29.16 -16.40
N SER A 76 -0.70 29.42 -17.41
CA SER A 76 -1.01 30.39 -18.48
C SER A 76 -2.21 29.98 -19.35
N ALA A 77 -2.52 28.68 -19.43
CA ALA A 77 -3.62 28.15 -20.24
C ALA A 77 -5.02 28.49 -19.70
N ALA A 78 -5.13 28.98 -18.46
CA ALA A 78 -6.40 29.45 -17.91
C ALA A 78 -6.74 30.89 -18.33
N THR A 79 -5.80 31.63 -18.91
CA THR A 79 -6.03 33.00 -19.41
C THR A 79 -6.62 32.97 -20.83
N PRO A 80 -7.74 33.67 -21.12
CA PRO A 80 -8.27 33.74 -22.48
C PRO A 80 -7.24 34.31 -23.46
N GLN A 81 -7.01 33.63 -24.58
CA GLN A 81 -6.32 34.18 -25.74
C GLN A 81 -7.03 35.48 -26.18
N GLY A 82 -6.43 36.63 -25.87
CA GLY A 82 -7.02 37.94 -26.13
C GLY A 82 -6.25 39.12 -25.55
N ALA A 83 -5.34 38.91 -24.58
CA ALA A 83 -4.35 39.90 -24.21
C ALA A 83 -3.01 39.50 -24.86
N SER A 84 -2.68 40.15 -25.97
CA SER A 84 -1.38 40.09 -26.63
C SER A 84 -0.28 40.52 -25.65
N ALA A 85 0.40 39.54 -25.06
CA ALA A 85 1.71 39.74 -24.46
C ALA A 85 2.73 39.88 -25.60
N ASP A 86 2.87 41.10 -26.09
CA ASP A 86 3.95 41.49 -26.99
C ASP A 86 5.26 41.39 -26.19
N THR A 87 6.01 40.30 -26.40
CA THR A 87 7.30 40.07 -25.72
C THR A 87 8.36 39.69 -26.74
N LEU A 88 8.84 40.71 -27.46
CA LEU A 88 10.17 40.71 -28.07
C LEU A 88 10.79 42.10 -27.86
N ALA A 89 11.28 42.38 -26.65
CA ALA A 89 12.37 43.34 -26.45
C ALA A 89 12.89 43.27 -25.01
N ALA A 90 13.97 42.55 -24.80
CA ALA A 90 14.87 42.77 -23.68
C ALA A 90 16.19 43.35 -24.22
N VAL A 91 16.40 44.67 -24.10
CA VAL A 91 17.73 45.30 -23.99
C VAL A 91 17.62 46.61 -23.20
N ASN A 92 18.16 46.56 -21.98
CA ASN A 92 18.89 47.59 -21.22
C ASN A 92 18.43 49.06 -21.06
N VAL A 93 18.35 49.42 -19.77
CA VAL A 93 18.95 50.60 -19.08
C VAL A 93 18.40 51.98 -19.44
N ALA A 94 17.67 52.59 -18.49
CA ALA A 94 18.07 53.84 -17.83
C ALA A 94 17.10 54.16 -16.68
N ALA A 95 17.67 54.70 -15.61
CA ALA A 95 17.00 55.19 -14.42
C ALA A 95 16.15 56.44 -14.70
N GLU A 96 15.06 56.62 -13.95
CA GLU A 96 14.67 57.92 -13.39
C GLU A 96 13.64 57.75 -12.26
N GLU A 97 13.89 58.44 -11.15
CA GLU A 97 13.12 58.48 -9.91
C GLU A 97 11.89 59.39 -10.03
N SER A 98 10.75 59.00 -9.42
CA SER A 98 9.94 59.84 -8.51
C SER A 98 8.57 59.21 -8.16
N PRO A 99 7.94 59.58 -7.02
CA PRO A 99 7.35 58.63 -6.09
C PRO A 99 5.82 58.68 -5.97
N SER A 100 5.30 57.78 -5.12
CA SER A 100 3.93 57.66 -4.56
C SER A 100 2.94 56.78 -5.33
N ASP A 101 2.80 55.53 -4.92
CA ASP A 101 1.67 55.15 -4.07
C ASP A 101 1.99 53.85 -3.30
N SER A 102 1.77 53.89 -1.99
CA SER A 102 2.15 52.83 -1.06
C SER A 102 1.01 51.82 -0.92
N LEU A 103 1.07 50.73 -1.68
CA LEU A 103 0.44 49.46 -1.32
C LEU A 103 1.45 48.36 -1.62
N ALA A 104 1.85 47.68 -0.56
CA ALA A 104 2.93 46.71 -0.53
C ALA A 104 2.78 45.66 -1.64
N GLU A 105 3.59 45.80 -2.69
CA GLU A 105 4.13 44.67 -3.41
C GLU A 105 5.05 43.92 -2.44
N THR A 106 4.46 43.04 -1.62
CA THR A 106 5.22 41.97 -0.99
C THR A 106 5.75 41.09 -2.10
N SER A 107 7.00 41.35 -2.48
CA SER A 107 7.91 40.44 -3.13
C SER A 107 7.65 39.00 -2.66
N PHE A 108 7.21 38.12 -3.58
CA PHE A 108 7.16 36.66 -3.39
C PHE A 108 8.59 36.07 -3.41
N ASP A 109 9.50 36.68 -2.67
CA ASP A 109 10.88 36.25 -2.57
C ASP A 109 11.13 35.51 -1.25
N ALA A 110 11.92 34.44 -1.40
CA ALA A 110 12.29 33.41 -0.42
C ALA A 110 11.21 32.36 -0.09
N ALA A 111 10.94 31.46 -1.03
CA ALA A 111 10.58 30.09 -0.63
C ALA A 111 11.68 29.55 0.29
N SER A 112 11.36 29.37 1.57
CA SER A 112 12.25 28.72 2.54
C SER A 112 12.57 27.31 2.02
N LYS A 113 13.86 26.95 1.99
CA LYS A 113 14.31 25.58 1.68
C LYS A 113 14.28 24.67 2.90
N ASP A 114 13.96 25.21 4.07
CA ASP A 114 13.99 24.45 5.31
C ASP A 114 12.73 23.61 5.45
N PHE A 115 12.90 22.38 5.96
CA PHE A 115 11.79 21.49 6.26
C PHE A 115 10.85 22.10 7.29
N VAL A 116 9.55 21.97 7.06
CA VAL A 116 8.52 22.42 8.01
C VAL A 116 8.16 21.25 8.90
N THR A 117 8.18 21.46 10.21
CA THR A 117 7.77 20.44 11.18
C THR A 117 6.30 20.62 11.55
N LEU A 118 5.52 19.55 11.41
CA LEU A 118 4.14 19.44 11.91
C LEU A 118 4.11 18.28 12.90
N GLU A 119 3.80 18.54 14.17
CA GLU A 119 3.82 17.51 15.21
C GLU A 119 2.69 17.65 16.23
N ASN A 120 2.35 16.52 16.85
CA ASN A 120 1.43 16.42 17.97
C ASN A 120 2.03 15.51 19.06
N ASP A 121 1.23 14.98 20.00
CA ASP A 121 1.75 14.12 21.07
C ASP A 121 2.26 12.75 20.58
N LYS A 122 1.71 12.25 19.45
CA LYS A 122 1.91 10.89 18.94
C LYS A 122 2.89 10.78 17.78
N ILE A 123 2.86 11.74 16.85
CA ILE A 123 3.65 11.73 15.62
C ILE A 123 4.30 13.09 15.34
N ARG A 124 5.41 13.04 14.61
CA ARG A 124 6.09 14.21 14.07
C ARG A 124 6.33 13.99 12.58
N LEU A 125 5.87 14.92 11.77
CA LEU A 125 6.09 14.94 10.33
C LEU A 125 7.07 16.05 9.96
N GLN A 126 7.96 15.76 9.02
CA GLN A 126 8.73 16.78 8.33
C GLN A 126 8.22 16.89 6.89
N ILE A 127 7.86 18.11 6.49
CA ILE A 127 7.33 18.40 5.18
C ILE A 127 8.41 19.11 4.37
N ASN A 128 8.69 18.59 3.18
CA ASN A 128 9.66 19.14 2.25
C ASN A 128 9.00 20.22 1.38
N PRO A 129 9.53 21.46 1.37
CA PRO A 129 9.10 22.47 0.41
C PRO A 129 9.25 22.04 -1.05
N LYS A 130 10.24 21.19 -1.35
CA LYS A 130 10.34 20.53 -2.65
C LYS A 130 9.33 19.39 -2.72
N GLY A 131 8.49 19.37 -3.74
CA GLY A 131 7.39 18.41 -3.87
C GLY A 131 6.17 18.76 -3.04
N GLY A 132 6.32 19.63 -2.03
CA GLY A 132 5.32 19.85 -1.01
C GLY A 132 4.97 18.55 -0.29
N ALA A 133 5.89 17.58 -0.21
CA ALA A 133 5.64 16.20 0.20
C ALA A 133 6.08 15.93 1.65
N ILE A 134 5.59 14.84 2.24
CA ILE A 134 6.05 14.39 3.57
C ILE A 134 7.39 13.68 3.38
N GLU A 135 8.45 14.23 3.97
CA GLU A 135 9.82 13.70 3.93
C GLU A 135 10.00 12.57 4.95
N SER A 136 9.47 12.75 6.16
CA SER A 136 9.62 11.78 7.24
C SER A 136 8.44 11.78 8.19
N VAL A 137 8.16 10.61 8.77
CA VAL A 137 7.12 10.43 9.80
C VAL A 137 7.69 9.64 10.98
N GLN A 138 7.91 10.33 12.09
CA GLN A 138 8.39 9.78 13.34
C GLN A 138 7.23 9.42 14.28
N MET A 139 7.29 8.22 14.87
CA MET A 139 6.38 7.78 15.92
C MET A 139 6.97 8.13 17.29
N LYS A 140 6.42 9.12 18.01
CA LYS A 140 6.99 9.68 19.24
C LYS A 140 6.92 8.73 20.43
N GLU A 141 5.86 7.93 20.52
CA GLU A 141 5.62 6.96 21.60
C GLU A 141 6.35 5.63 21.41
N HIS A 142 6.99 5.43 20.26
CA HIS A 142 7.58 4.15 19.87
C HIS A 142 9.07 4.28 19.55
N LYS A 143 9.78 3.17 19.73
CA LYS A 143 11.22 3.07 19.44
C LYS A 143 11.46 1.83 18.60
N LYS A 144 12.48 1.89 17.76
CA LYS A 144 12.96 0.75 17.01
C LYS A 144 13.62 -0.28 17.95
N TYR A 145 13.87 -1.49 17.46
CA TYR A 145 14.47 -2.58 18.25
C TYR A 145 15.84 -2.25 18.90
N ASP A 146 16.56 -1.29 18.33
CA ASP A 146 17.87 -0.78 18.76
C ASP A 146 17.75 0.43 19.70
N LYS A 147 16.52 0.82 20.08
CA LYS A 147 16.15 1.97 20.92
C LYS A 147 16.32 3.33 20.26
N THR A 148 16.59 3.39 18.95
CA THR A 148 16.55 4.67 18.23
C THR A 148 15.10 5.10 17.99
N ASP A 149 14.95 6.32 17.47
CA ASP A 149 13.66 6.80 17.01
C ASP A 149 13.08 5.89 15.92
N LEU A 150 11.77 5.67 16.00
CA LEU A 150 11.03 4.91 15.02
C LEU A 150 10.47 5.87 13.97
N LEU A 151 10.94 5.78 12.73
CA LEU A 151 10.26 6.44 11.60
C LEU A 151 9.62 5.41 10.66
N LEU A 152 8.50 5.76 10.05
CA LEU A 152 7.84 4.92 9.05
C LEU A 152 8.56 4.97 7.69
N PHE A 153 9.12 6.13 7.38
CA PHE A 153 9.97 6.41 6.24
C PHE A 153 10.74 7.72 6.50
N GLU A 154 11.82 7.95 5.75
CA GLU A 154 12.64 9.16 5.79
C GLU A 154 13.33 9.37 4.44
N GLY A 155 13.38 10.61 3.95
CA GLY A 155 14.16 10.93 2.75
C GLY A 155 13.56 10.37 1.46
N ASP A 156 14.39 9.71 0.66
CA ASP A 156 14.01 9.08 -0.62
C ASP A 156 13.24 7.76 -0.46
N GLU A 157 12.88 7.41 0.78
CA GLU A 157 12.07 6.25 1.10
C GLU A 157 10.58 6.47 0.79
N ALA A 158 10.12 7.72 0.72
CA ALA A 158 8.77 8.03 0.29
C ALA A 158 8.78 9.00 -0.88
N ARG A 159 7.88 8.77 -1.83
CA ARG A 159 7.69 9.63 -3.00
C ARG A 159 6.23 9.98 -3.12
N PHE A 160 5.93 11.27 -3.27
CA PHE A 160 4.59 11.76 -3.57
C PHE A 160 4.64 12.63 -4.82
N ASN A 161 3.73 12.39 -5.75
CA ASN A 161 3.61 13.20 -6.95
C ASN A 161 2.15 13.32 -7.38
N LEU A 162 1.62 14.53 -7.37
CA LEU A 162 0.39 14.91 -8.04
C LEU A 162 0.71 15.30 -9.50
N GLU A 163 -0.03 14.69 -10.43
CA GLU A 163 0.03 15.01 -11.86
C GLU A 163 -1.27 15.65 -12.33
N LEU A 164 -1.13 16.80 -13.00
CA LEU A 164 -2.24 17.55 -13.57
C LEU A 164 -1.94 17.87 -15.05
N TYR A 165 -2.99 17.96 -15.85
CA TYR A 165 -2.92 18.33 -17.26
C TYR A 165 -3.80 19.54 -17.51
N ASN A 166 -3.28 20.50 -18.27
CA ASN A 166 -4.08 21.63 -18.77
C ASN A 166 -4.72 21.29 -20.14
N ARG A 167 -5.58 22.14 -20.65
CA ARG A 167 -6.28 21.94 -21.95
C ARG A 167 -5.35 21.91 -23.16
N GLN A 168 -4.13 22.41 -23.01
CA GLN A 168 -3.07 22.36 -24.02
C GLN A 168 -2.20 21.10 -23.86
N SER A 169 -2.61 20.16 -23.01
CA SER A 169 -1.90 18.91 -22.68
C SER A 169 -0.53 19.14 -22.04
N VAL A 170 -0.28 20.31 -21.45
CA VAL A 170 0.91 20.55 -20.62
C VAL A 170 0.73 19.83 -19.30
N ARG A 171 1.71 19.00 -18.95
CA ARG A 171 1.77 18.26 -17.68
C ARG A 171 2.43 19.11 -16.60
N LEU A 172 1.75 19.25 -15.47
CA LEU A 172 2.32 19.72 -14.21
C LEU A 172 2.53 18.51 -13.29
N SER A 173 3.79 18.21 -13.01
CA SER A 173 4.20 17.31 -11.93
C SER A 173 4.68 18.14 -10.76
N THR A 174 4.21 17.78 -9.57
CA THR A 174 4.51 18.52 -8.33
C THR A 174 5.82 18.12 -7.67
N GLU A 175 6.34 16.92 -7.97
CA GLU A 175 7.52 16.29 -7.35
C GLU A 175 8.76 17.20 -7.25
N ASP A 176 9.08 17.92 -8.32
CA ASP A 176 10.24 18.82 -8.38
C ASP A 176 9.90 20.29 -8.11
N GLN A 177 8.62 20.61 -7.84
CA GLN A 177 8.19 21.99 -7.64
C GLN A 177 8.47 22.46 -6.22
N VAL A 178 8.79 23.74 -6.08
CA VAL A 178 9.07 24.35 -4.77
C VAL A 178 7.83 25.09 -4.30
N PHE A 179 7.27 24.61 -3.19
CA PHE A 179 6.12 25.20 -2.52
C PHE A 179 6.57 26.19 -1.46
N THR A 180 5.76 27.22 -1.23
CA THR A 180 5.95 28.17 -0.14
C THR A 180 5.15 27.70 1.08
N PRO A 181 5.79 27.46 2.23
CA PRO A 181 5.09 27.02 3.43
C PRO A 181 4.34 28.18 4.11
N LEU A 182 3.09 27.95 4.44
CA LEU A 182 2.21 28.84 5.19
C LEU A 182 1.74 28.09 6.45
N VAL A 183 2.43 28.31 7.57
CA VAL A 183 2.08 27.68 8.85
C VAL A 183 0.94 28.46 9.48
N ALA A 184 -0.12 27.76 9.89
CA ALA A 184 -1.24 28.39 10.57
C ALA A 184 -0.84 28.87 11.97
N ALA A 185 -1.51 29.92 12.45
CA ALA A 185 -1.21 30.54 13.73
C ALA A 185 -1.40 29.59 14.93
N ASP A 186 -2.22 28.54 14.78
CA ASP A 186 -2.44 27.51 15.78
C ASP A 186 -1.35 26.43 15.79
N GLY A 187 -0.46 26.39 14.78
CA GLY A 187 0.56 25.37 14.61
C GLY A 187 0.04 23.98 14.25
N LYS A 188 -1.27 23.83 13.99
CA LYS A 188 -1.92 22.53 13.75
C LYS A 188 -2.11 22.22 12.27
N SER A 189 -1.95 23.25 11.43
CA SER A 189 -2.01 23.09 9.99
C SER A 189 -0.87 23.82 9.29
N VAL A 190 -0.45 23.23 8.18
CA VAL A 190 0.58 23.77 7.29
C VAL A 190 0.03 23.69 5.88
N THR A 191 0.01 24.82 5.19
CA THR A 191 -0.34 24.87 3.76
C THR A 191 0.93 25.04 2.95
N MET A 192 1.24 24.08 2.09
CA MET A 192 2.28 24.22 1.09
C MET A 192 1.64 24.79 -0.17
N ARG A 193 2.01 26.02 -0.54
CA ARG A 193 1.43 26.74 -1.68
C ARG A 193 2.39 26.83 -2.87
N LEU A 194 1.99 26.29 -4.01
CA LEU A 194 2.63 26.54 -5.31
C LEU A 194 1.84 27.63 -6.04
N ALA A 195 2.30 28.88 -5.93
CA ALA A 195 1.62 30.04 -6.51
C ALA A 195 2.18 30.41 -7.89
N TYR A 196 1.29 30.66 -8.85
CA TYR A 196 1.61 31.37 -10.09
C TYR A 196 1.23 32.85 -9.98
N SER A 197 0.08 33.16 -9.36
CA SER A 197 -0.36 34.51 -9.03
C SER A 197 -1.19 34.51 -7.74
N SER A 198 -1.59 35.68 -7.25
CA SER A 198 -2.46 35.78 -6.07
C SER A 198 -3.84 35.13 -6.24
N LYS A 199 -4.24 34.81 -7.47
CA LYS A 199 -5.53 34.19 -7.82
C LYS A 199 -5.38 32.80 -8.45
N GLN A 200 -4.16 32.35 -8.72
CA GLN A 200 -3.89 31.05 -9.36
C GLN A 200 -2.79 30.32 -8.61
N TYR A 201 -3.17 29.25 -7.93
CA TYR A 201 -2.25 28.48 -7.09
C TYR A 201 -2.78 27.07 -6.82
N LEU A 202 -1.86 26.20 -6.40
CA LEU A 202 -2.12 24.87 -5.89
C LEU A 202 -1.68 24.80 -4.42
N ASP A 203 -2.60 24.44 -3.53
CA ASP A 203 -2.36 24.28 -2.10
C ASP A 203 -2.43 22.80 -1.72
N PHE A 204 -1.46 22.36 -0.94
CA PHE A 204 -1.50 21.14 -0.15
C PHE A 204 -1.66 21.52 1.31
N VAL A 205 -2.81 21.19 1.90
CA VAL A 205 -3.17 21.58 3.27
C VAL A 205 -3.07 20.35 4.16
N TYR A 206 -2.06 20.37 5.04
CA TYR A 206 -1.84 19.37 6.08
C TYR A 206 -2.50 19.83 7.36
N SER A 207 -3.37 19.02 7.97
CA SER A 207 -3.97 19.32 9.28
C SER A 207 -3.87 18.14 10.23
N LEU A 208 -3.31 18.37 11.42
CA LEU A 208 -3.07 17.34 12.43
C LEU A 208 -3.75 17.71 13.76
N SER A 209 -4.48 16.76 14.33
CA SER A 209 -5.12 16.93 15.65
C SER A 209 -4.13 16.67 16.79
N ASP A 210 -4.40 17.18 18.00
CA ASP A 210 -3.43 17.14 19.13
C ASP A 210 -3.07 15.71 19.60
N ASP A 211 -4.02 14.78 19.53
CA ASP A 211 -3.87 13.41 20.07
C ASP A 211 -4.40 12.33 19.10
N ASP A 212 -4.05 12.43 17.82
CA ASP A 212 -4.47 11.45 16.81
C ASP A 212 -3.31 11.02 15.89
N TYR A 213 -3.39 9.79 15.38
CA TYR A 213 -2.53 9.26 14.32
C TYR A 213 -3.08 9.60 12.92
N MET A 214 -4.31 10.12 12.85
CA MET A 214 -4.96 10.57 11.62
C MET A 214 -4.62 12.03 11.30
N MET A 215 -4.23 12.29 10.06
CA MET A 215 -3.96 13.61 9.51
C MET A 215 -4.84 13.86 8.29
N ASN A 216 -5.42 15.04 8.19
CA ASN A 216 -6.18 15.45 7.01
C ASN A 216 -5.22 16.02 5.98
N PHE A 217 -5.46 15.70 4.71
CA PHE A 217 -4.72 16.23 3.59
C PHE A 217 -5.69 16.66 2.48
N ASP A 218 -5.75 17.97 2.24
CA ASP A 218 -6.57 18.55 1.19
C ASP A 218 -5.70 19.12 0.09
N ILE A 219 -6.05 18.81 -1.15
CA ILE A 219 -5.51 19.44 -2.35
C ILE A 219 -6.51 20.48 -2.83
N ARG A 220 -6.08 21.72 -3.02
CA ARG A 220 -6.91 22.80 -3.54
C ARG A 220 -6.24 23.48 -4.73
N LEU A 221 -6.91 23.50 -5.86
CA LEU A 221 -6.44 24.14 -7.07
C LEU A 221 -7.38 25.29 -7.42
N VAL A 222 -6.86 26.51 -7.42
CA VAL A 222 -7.64 27.75 -7.57
C VAL A 222 -7.27 28.48 -8.86
N GLY A 223 -8.26 29.07 -9.52
CA GLY A 223 -8.06 29.96 -10.68
C GLY A 223 -7.74 29.23 -11.99
N MET A 224 -8.14 27.97 -12.10
CA MET A 224 -7.81 27.08 -13.23
C MET A 224 -9.04 26.51 -13.96
N SER A 225 -10.23 27.06 -13.69
CA SER A 225 -11.53 26.64 -14.23
C SER A 225 -11.59 26.61 -15.76
N GLY A 226 -10.96 27.58 -16.45
CA GLY A 226 -10.92 27.66 -17.91
C GLY A 226 -9.77 26.90 -18.57
N GLY A 227 -8.77 26.45 -17.79
CA GLY A 227 -7.49 25.97 -18.27
C GLY A 227 -7.21 24.49 -18.04
N LEU A 228 -7.99 23.77 -17.21
CA LEU A 228 -7.74 22.36 -16.91
C LEU A 228 -8.26 21.40 -17.98
N HIS A 229 -7.50 20.33 -18.22
CA HIS A 229 -7.95 19.21 -19.03
C HIS A 229 -9.14 18.50 -18.38
N SER A 230 -10.01 17.86 -19.17
CA SER A 230 -11.18 17.14 -18.66
C SER A 230 -10.82 16.04 -17.66
N GLU A 231 -9.68 15.37 -17.87
CA GLU A 231 -9.18 14.36 -16.94
C GLU A 231 -8.90 14.97 -15.55
N SER A 232 -8.14 16.07 -15.49
CA SER A 232 -7.81 16.76 -14.24
C SER A 232 -8.98 17.51 -13.62
N LEU A 233 -10.05 17.80 -14.38
CA LEU A 233 -11.32 18.29 -13.84
C LEU A 233 -12.11 17.19 -13.13
N SER A 234 -11.95 15.94 -13.55
CA SER A 234 -12.68 14.80 -12.97
C SER A 234 -11.92 14.12 -11.83
N ASN A 235 -10.61 13.92 -12.02
CA ASN A 235 -9.77 13.17 -11.10
C ASN A 235 -8.36 13.76 -11.06
N PHE A 236 -7.81 13.85 -9.86
CA PHE A 236 -6.39 14.11 -9.64
C PHE A 236 -5.63 12.78 -9.64
N LYS A 237 -4.61 12.68 -10.48
CA LYS A 237 -3.72 11.50 -10.52
C LYS A 237 -2.63 11.66 -9.48
N LEU A 238 -2.66 10.81 -8.46
CA LEU A 238 -1.73 10.81 -7.34
C LEU A 238 -0.89 9.55 -7.40
N ASN A 239 0.43 9.73 -7.34
CA ASN A 239 1.39 8.65 -7.20
C ASN A 239 2.00 8.71 -5.80
N TRP A 240 1.92 7.62 -5.06
CA TRP A 240 2.57 7.47 -3.78
C TRP A 240 3.37 6.18 -3.73
N GLU A 241 4.65 6.31 -3.37
CA GLU A 241 5.56 5.18 -3.21
C GLU A 241 6.17 5.22 -1.82
N GLN A 242 6.42 4.04 -1.24
CA GLN A 242 7.08 3.90 0.04
C GLN A 242 7.95 2.65 0.05
N LYS A 243 9.26 2.83 0.26
CA LYS A 243 10.20 1.78 0.66
C LYS A 243 9.97 1.47 2.13
N MET A 244 9.66 0.22 2.41
CA MET A 244 9.46 -0.25 3.77
C MET A 244 10.80 -0.63 4.37
N ARG A 245 11.23 0.11 5.39
CA ARG A 245 12.42 -0.20 6.17
C ARG A 245 12.23 -1.41 7.07
N GLN A 246 13.33 -2.09 7.37
CA GLN A 246 13.37 -3.09 8.42
C GLN A 246 13.43 -2.42 9.80
N GLN A 247 12.36 -2.58 10.58
CA GLN A 247 12.19 -1.98 11.90
C GLN A 247 12.32 -2.98 13.04
N GLU A 248 12.31 -4.29 12.75
CA GLU A 248 12.41 -5.35 13.75
C GLU A 248 13.68 -6.21 13.58
N ARG A 249 14.07 -6.90 14.66
CA ARG A 249 15.20 -7.86 14.60
C ARG A 249 14.92 -9.05 13.67
N GLY A 250 13.64 -9.43 13.55
CA GLY A 250 13.21 -10.64 12.88
C GLY A 250 12.64 -10.39 11.48
N ARG A 251 13.51 -10.18 10.48
CA ARG A 251 13.12 -9.88 9.09
C ARG A 251 12.06 -10.83 8.54
N THR A 252 12.19 -12.14 8.75
CA THR A 252 11.24 -13.14 8.24
C THR A 252 9.83 -12.98 8.83
N PHE A 253 9.71 -12.52 10.08
CA PHE A 253 8.41 -12.21 10.67
C PHE A 253 7.86 -10.92 10.10
N GLU A 254 8.72 -9.91 9.95
CA GLU A 254 8.36 -8.62 9.41
C GLU A 254 7.82 -8.73 7.99
N GLU A 255 8.56 -9.39 7.09
CA GLU A 255 8.16 -9.68 5.71
C GLU A 255 6.84 -10.44 5.60
N ARG A 256 6.55 -11.36 6.54
CA ARG A 256 5.31 -12.14 6.56
C ARG A 256 4.09 -11.28 6.87
N PHE A 257 4.26 -10.23 7.66
CA PHE A 257 3.15 -9.35 8.06
C PHE A 257 3.08 -8.06 7.27
N ALA A 258 4.18 -7.66 6.64
CA ALA A 258 4.22 -6.56 5.70
C ALA A 258 3.48 -6.94 4.41
N ARG A 259 2.48 -6.17 4.00
CA ARG A 259 1.76 -6.34 2.71
C ARG A 259 0.81 -5.19 2.50
N ILE A 260 0.39 -4.97 1.25
CA ILE A 260 -0.66 -4.00 0.95
C ILE A 260 -2.03 -4.58 1.32
N HIS A 261 -2.80 -3.84 2.11
CA HIS A 261 -4.24 -4.09 2.32
C HIS A 261 -5.01 -2.96 1.66
N TYR A 262 -6.21 -3.26 1.15
CA TYR A 262 -7.05 -2.23 0.57
C TYR A 262 -8.52 -2.60 0.71
N LYS A 263 -9.39 -1.61 0.70
CA LYS A 263 -10.83 -1.78 0.86
C LYS A 263 -11.59 -1.13 -0.27
N TYR A 264 -12.41 -1.92 -0.96
CA TYR A 264 -13.38 -1.40 -1.92
C TYR A 264 -14.46 -0.58 -1.21
N TYR A 265 -15.00 0.42 -1.88
CA TYR A 265 -16.09 1.20 -1.34
C TYR A 265 -17.32 0.31 -1.07
N LYS A 266 -17.76 0.29 0.19
CA LYS A 266 -18.89 -0.52 0.68
C LYS A 266 -18.74 -2.04 0.56
N GLN A 267 -17.52 -2.56 0.37
CA GLN A 267 -17.25 -4.00 0.38
C GLN A 267 -16.14 -4.37 1.36
N ASP A 268 -15.73 -5.65 1.33
CA ASP A 268 -14.75 -6.22 2.25
C ASP A 268 -13.31 -5.74 1.99
N VAL A 269 -12.47 -5.87 3.02
CA VAL A 269 -11.03 -5.64 2.98
C VAL A 269 -10.32 -6.81 2.27
N VAL A 270 -9.49 -6.48 1.29
CA VAL A 270 -8.66 -7.45 0.55
C VAL A 270 -7.19 -7.25 0.90
N ARG A 271 -6.43 -8.36 0.83
CA ARG A 271 -5.01 -8.41 1.19
C ARG A 271 -4.23 -8.90 -0.02
N MET A 272 -3.16 -8.18 -0.37
CA MET A 272 -2.21 -8.62 -1.39
C MET A 272 -1.22 -9.66 -0.83
N SER A 273 -0.49 -10.31 -1.73
CA SER A 273 0.52 -11.30 -1.44
C SER A 273 1.61 -10.77 -0.52
N GLU A 274 2.00 -11.60 0.46
CA GLU A 274 3.09 -11.31 1.39
C GLU A 274 4.47 -11.69 0.84
N SER A 275 4.56 -12.53 -0.20
CA SER A 275 5.84 -13.15 -0.60
C SER A 275 6.21 -13.01 -2.07
N LYS A 276 5.28 -12.53 -2.91
CA LYS A 276 5.50 -12.43 -4.35
C LYS A 276 5.39 -10.98 -4.79
N LYS A 277 6.13 -10.63 -5.84
CA LYS A 277 5.84 -9.43 -6.60
C LYS A 277 4.41 -9.55 -7.14
N GLU A 278 3.60 -8.55 -6.86
CA GLU A 278 2.20 -8.51 -7.30
C GLU A 278 1.87 -7.08 -7.67
N GLU A 279 1.23 -6.92 -8.82
CA GLU A 279 0.65 -5.67 -9.26
C GLU A 279 -0.82 -5.92 -9.55
N LYS A 280 -1.67 -5.01 -9.09
CA LYS A 280 -3.11 -5.12 -9.20
C LYS A 280 -3.70 -3.81 -9.66
N GLU A 281 -4.28 -3.84 -10.84
CA GLU A 281 -5.15 -2.79 -11.34
C GLU A 281 -6.56 -2.99 -10.78
N ILE A 282 -7.07 -1.94 -10.17
CA ILE A 282 -8.35 -1.89 -9.49
C ILE A 282 -9.20 -0.83 -10.19
N SER A 283 -10.18 -1.28 -10.96
CA SER A 283 -11.13 -0.41 -11.66
C SER A 283 -12.41 -0.13 -10.86
N GLU A 284 -12.58 -0.78 -9.71
CA GLU A 284 -13.71 -0.55 -8.82
C GLU A 284 -13.38 0.55 -7.80
N PRO A 285 -14.37 1.36 -7.36
CA PRO A 285 -14.11 2.43 -6.41
C PRO A 285 -13.49 1.93 -5.10
N LEU A 286 -12.43 2.59 -4.66
CA LEU A 286 -11.63 2.20 -3.50
C LEU A 286 -11.79 3.21 -2.36
N LYS A 287 -12.10 2.74 -1.13
CA LYS A 287 -12.23 3.62 0.03
C LYS A 287 -10.88 3.94 0.67
N TRP A 288 -9.99 2.96 0.78
CA TRP A 288 -8.66 3.16 1.32
C TRP A 288 -7.68 2.06 0.87
N PHE A 289 -6.39 2.35 0.97
CA PHE A 289 -5.32 1.37 0.87
C PHE A 289 -4.24 1.64 1.92
N ALA A 290 -3.50 0.60 2.30
CA ALA A 290 -2.59 0.60 3.42
C ALA A 290 -1.26 -0.04 3.03
N PHE A 291 -0.18 0.71 3.19
CA PHE A 291 1.18 0.21 3.22
C PHE A 291 1.48 -0.25 4.64
N LYS A 292 1.16 -1.53 4.87
CA LYS A 292 1.26 -2.14 6.19
C LYS A 292 2.62 -2.83 6.36
N ASP A 293 3.20 -2.63 7.53
CA ASP A 293 4.32 -3.35 8.11
C ASP A 293 3.85 -4.31 9.24
N GLN A 294 4.74 -4.96 9.98
CA GLN A 294 4.38 -5.86 11.08
C GLN A 294 3.55 -5.17 12.17
N PHE A 295 4.04 -4.03 12.67
CA PHE A 295 3.43 -3.32 13.81
C PHE A 295 2.89 -1.94 13.48
N PHE A 296 3.24 -1.37 12.32
CA PHE A 296 2.83 -0.04 11.90
C PHE A 296 2.21 -0.07 10.50
N SER A 297 1.47 0.97 10.15
CA SER A 297 0.89 1.13 8.83
C SER A 297 0.78 2.59 8.45
N SER A 298 1.04 2.86 7.18
CA SER A 298 0.65 4.09 6.50
C SER A 298 -0.62 3.80 5.69
N VAL A 299 -1.73 4.47 5.96
CA VAL A 299 -3.02 4.25 5.25
C VAL A 299 -3.47 5.55 4.62
N ILE A 300 -3.90 5.50 3.36
CA ILE A 300 -4.60 6.61 2.72
C ILE A 300 -6.08 6.27 2.63
N ILE A 301 -6.92 7.15 3.17
CA ILE A 301 -8.37 6.99 3.27
C ILE A 301 -9.03 8.12 2.48
N ALA A 302 -9.73 7.76 1.42
CA ALA A 302 -10.35 8.71 0.53
C ALA A 302 -11.62 9.31 1.18
N ASP A 303 -11.82 10.63 1.09
CA ASP A 303 -13.10 11.25 1.49
C ASP A 303 -14.18 10.82 0.50
N GLN A 304 -13.89 11.02 -0.79
CA GLN A 304 -14.59 10.45 -1.92
C GLN A 304 -13.83 9.21 -2.42
N PRO A 305 -14.49 8.07 -2.66
CA PRO A 305 -13.81 6.85 -3.10
C PRO A 305 -12.95 7.07 -4.34
N PHE A 306 -11.70 6.58 -4.32
CA PHE A 306 -10.83 6.63 -5.50
C PHE A 306 -11.49 5.91 -6.67
N SER A 307 -11.50 6.52 -7.85
CA SER A 307 -12.15 5.93 -9.04
C SER A 307 -11.44 4.66 -9.48
N ASN A 308 -10.10 4.73 -9.56
CA ASN A 308 -9.22 3.65 -9.96
C ASN A 308 -7.96 3.67 -9.09
N ALA A 309 -7.32 2.51 -8.95
CA ALA A 309 -6.04 2.38 -8.29
C ALA A 309 -5.17 1.31 -8.96
N ILE A 310 -3.88 1.54 -9.10
CA ILE A 310 -2.88 0.53 -9.43
C ILE A 310 -2.00 0.37 -8.20
N LEU A 311 -2.05 -0.81 -7.58
CA LEU A 311 -1.26 -1.13 -6.39
C LEU A 311 -0.17 -2.13 -6.75
N SER A 312 1.08 -1.82 -6.43
CA SER A 312 2.24 -2.68 -6.70
C SER A 312 3.01 -2.95 -5.41
N SER A 313 3.36 -4.22 -5.20
CA SER A 313 4.15 -4.66 -4.05
C SER A 313 5.31 -5.51 -4.55
N GLN A 314 6.53 -5.10 -4.23
CA GLN A 314 7.75 -5.81 -4.58
C GLN A 314 8.58 -6.12 -3.33
N VAL A 315 9.03 -7.37 -3.21
CA VAL A 315 9.96 -7.76 -2.14
C VAL A 315 11.36 -7.29 -2.51
N LEU A 316 12.05 -6.65 -1.57
CA LEU A 316 13.43 -6.20 -1.75
C LEU A 316 14.38 -7.18 -1.08
N SER A 317 15.54 -7.40 -1.70
CA SER A 317 16.64 -8.20 -1.13
C SER A 317 17.67 -7.34 -0.39
N ASP A 318 17.36 -6.07 -0.17
CA ASP A 318 18.21 -5.10 0.49
C ASP A 318 18.28 -5.36 2.01
N PRO A 319 19.43 -5.20 2.68
CA PRO A 319 19.54 -5.39 4.13
C PRO A 319 18.65 -4.43 4.95
N ASP A 320 18.49 -3.19 4.52
CA ASP A 320 17.80 -2.14 5.28
C ASP A 320 16.32 -2.03 4.92
N TYR A 321 15.92 -2.56 3.76
CA TYR A 321 14.54 -2.49 3.26
C TYR A 321 13.94 -3.87 2.98
N ILE A 322 12.69 -4.06 3.38
CA ILE A 322 11.96 -5.32 3.19
C ILE A 322 11.14 -5.33 1.90
N LYS A 323 10.50 -4.21 1.55
CA LYS A 323 9.55 -4.12 0.43
C LYS A 323 9.52 -2.73 -0.18
N ASP A 324 9.13 -2.66 -1.44
CA ASP A 324 8.79 -1.43 -2.15
C ASP A 324 7.29 -1.48 -2.49
N TYR A 325 6.55 -0.45 -2.08
CA TYR A 325 5.12 -0.31 -2.33
C TYR A 325 4.86 0.90 -3.20
N LYS A 326 3.98 0.74 -4.19
CA LYS A 326 3.55 1.82 -5.07
C LYS A 326 2.03 1.82 -5.19
N ALA A 327 1.47 3.01 -5.23
CA ALA A 327 0.06 3.25 -5.46
C ALA A 327 -0.09 4.41 -6.44
N GLU A 328 -0.70 4.16 -7.58
CA GLU A 328 -1.22 5.18 -8.48
C GLU A 328 -2.73 5.22 -8.30
N VAL A 329 -3.29 6.36 -7.89
CA VAL A 329 -4.74 6.49 -7.62
C VAL A 329 -5.33 7.70 -8.32
N LEU A 330 -6.57 7.55 -8.78
CA LEU A 330 -7.38 8.64 -9.31
C LEU A 330 -8.33 9.13 -8.23
N VAL A 331 -8.08 10.33 -7.71
CA VAL A 331 -8.86 10.95 -6.63
C VAL A 331 -9.93 11.84 -7.25
N PRO A 332 -11.24 11.57 -7.03
CA PRO A 332 -12.30 12.42 -7.56
C PRO A 332 -12.18 13.87 -7.07
N VAL A 333 -12.44 14.80 -7.98
CA VAL A 333 -12.35 16.24 -7.71
C VAL A 333 -13.76 16.81 -7.50
N THR A 334 -13.89 17.66 -6.48
CA THR A 334 -15.10 18.45 -6.22
C THR A 334 -14.85 19.90 -6.59
N ALA A 335 -15.62 20.41 -7.58
CA ALA A 335 -15.60 21.82 -7.94
C ALA A 335 -16.48 22.65 -6.99
N SER A 336 -16.01 23.84 -6.63
CA SER A 336 -16.75 24.82 -5.86
C SER A 336 -17.96 25.38 -6.64
N ALA A 337 -18.90 26.02 -5.95
CA ALA A 337 -20.13 26.53 -6.55
C ALA A 337 -19.91 27.65 -7.60
N ASP A 338 -18.84 28.43 -7.43
CA ASP A 338 -18.35 29.42 -8.39
C ASP A 338 -17.48 28.82 -9.50
N GLY A 339 -17.13 27.53 -9.38
CA GLY A 339 -16.38 26.76 -10.36
C GLY A 339 -14.90 27.08 -10.46
N ASP A 340 -14.37 27.95 -9.58
CA ASP A 340 -13.00 28.44 -9.64
C ASP A 340 -12.01 27.69 -8.72
N GLU A 341 -12.53 26.90 -7.79
CA GLU A 341 -11.76 26.06 -6.88
C GLU A 341 -12.08 24.57 -7.08
N PHE A 342 -11.05 23.76 -7.24
CA PHE A 342 -11.12 22.32 -7.36
C PHE A 342 -10.47 21.69 -6.14
N THR A 343 -11.23 20.87 -5.41
CA THR A 343 -10.80 20.28 -4.14
C THR A 343 -10.79 18.76 -4.22
N ALA A 344 -9.78 18.14 -3.61
CA ALA A 344 -9.72 16.70 -3.39
C ALA A 344 -9.15 16.44 -1.99
N GLY A 345 -9.92 15.77 -1.15
CA GLY A 345 -9.57 15.51 0.25
C GLY A 345 -9.40 14.01 0.53
N PHE A 346 -8.41 13.70 1.36
CA PHE A 346 -8.23 12.37 1.95
C PHE A 346 -7.46 12.46 3.26
N HIS A 347 -7.51 11.38 4.03
CA HIS A 347 -6.82 11.27 5.31
C HIS A 347 -5.63 10.31 5.22
N TYR A 348 -4.55 10.65 5.93
CA TYR A 348 -3.45 9.75 6.22
C TYR A 348 -3.58 9.21 7.63
N TYR A 349 -3.52 7.89 7.80
CA TYR A 349 -3.22 7.28 9.09
C TYR A 349 -1.77 6.84 9.12
N PHE A 350 -0.98 7.41 10.04
CA PHE A 350 0.38 6.98 10.31
C PHE A 350 0.45 6.48 11.74
N GLY A 351 0.37 5.17 11.94
CA GLY A 351 0.18 4.67 13.29
C GLY A 351 0.39 3.18 13.48
N PRO A 352 0.31 2.73 14.75
CA PRO A 352 0.42 1.33 15.11
C PRO A 352 -0.76 0.52 14.57
N VAL A 353 -0.54 -0.76 14.27
CA VAL A 353 -1.57 -1.72 13.89
C VAL A 353 -2.25 -2.25 15.17
N HIS A 354 -2.93 -1.35 15.89
CA HIS A 354 -3.58 -1.63 17.17
C HIS A 354 -5.10 -1.72 17.02
N TYR A 355 -5.67 -2.89 17.35
CA TYR A 355 -7.08 -3.22 17.11
C TYR A 355 -8.07 -2.19 17.65
N ASN A 356 -7.91 -1.75 18.91
CA ASN A 356 -8.89 -0.85 19.52
C ASN A 356 -8.76 0.60 19.02
N THR A 357 -7.55 1.02 18.64
CA THR A 357 -7.31 2.34 18.04
C THR A 357 -7.95 2.37 16.65
N LEU A 358 -7.65 1.38 15.81
CA LEU A 358 -8.18 1.29 14.44
C LEU A 358 -9.70 1.14 14.41
N LYS A 359 -10.26 0.28 15.26
CA LYS A 359 -11.72 0.15 15.43
C LYS A 359 -12.37 1.42 15.99
N GLY A 360 -11.58 2.25 16.68
CA GLY A 360 -12.02 3.51 17.27
C GLY A 360 -12.54 4.51 16.24
N TYR A 361 -11.95 4.52 15.04
CA TYR A 361 -12.36 5.42 13.95
C TYR A 361 -13.76 5.12 13.39
N ASP A 362 -14.29 3.92 13.63
CA ASP A 362 -15.64 3.53 13.20
C ASP A 362 -16.72 3.74 14.28
N LYS A 363 -16.39 4.35 15.43
CA LYS A 363 -17.34 4.54 16.54
C LYS A 363 -18.49 5.47 16.19
N ASP A 364 -18.19 6.56 15.50
CA ASP A 364 -19.17 7.62 15.17
C ASP A 364 -19.87 7.37 13.82
N ILE A 365 -19.44 6.35 13.08
CA ILE A 365 -20.00 5.96 11.78
C ILE A 365 -21.19 5.03 11.99
N LYS A 366 -22.40 5.56 11.77
CA LYS A 366 -23.67 4.82 11.94
C LYS A 366 -23.90 3.81 10.82
N ASP A 367 -23.61 4.20 9.59
CA ASP A 367 -23.84 3.36 8.41
C ASP A 367 -22.72 2.34 8.25
N LYS A 368 -23.07 1.05 8.27
CA LYS A 368 -22.10 -0.04 8.10
C LYS A 368 -21.31 0.06 6.79
N ALA A 369 -21.96 0.58 5.75
CA ALA A 369 -21.36 0.71 4.44
C ALA A 369 -20.21 1.73 4.40
N ASP A 370 -20.24 2.72 5.29
CA ASP A 370 -19.25 3.81 5.33
C ASP A 370 -18.16 3.58 6.37
N LYS A 371 -18.24 2.47 7.11
CA LYS A 371 -17.19 2.06 8.05
C LYS A 371 -15.89 1.80 7.33
N LEU A 372 -14.79 2.21 7.94
CA LEU A 372 -13.45 1.99 7.41
C LEU A 372 -13.02 0.55 7.64
N GLU A 373 -13.38 -0.08 8.76
CA GLU A 373 -12.97 -1.43 9.17
C GLU A 373 -11.44 -1.59 9.19
N LEU A 374 -10.72 -0.53 9.61
CA LEU A 374 -9.26 -0.53 9.67
C LEU A 374 -8.73 -1.62 10.60
N GLU A 375 -9.52 -2.12 11.56
CA GLU A 375 -9.10 -3.21 12.44
C GLU A 375 -8.78 -4.52 11.70
N GLU A 376 -9.21 -4.69 10.46
CA GLU A 376 -8.87 -5.85 9.62
C GLU A 376 -7.39 -5.85 9.15
N LEU A 377 -6.69 -4.73 9.33
CA LEU A 377 -5.22 -4.66 9.23
C LEU A 377 -4.56 -5.56 10.27
N VAL A 378 -5.19 -5.77 11.44
CA VAL A 378 -4.64 -6.58 12.52
C VAL A 378 -4.76 -8.07 12.18
N TYR A 379 -3.62 -8.77 12.14
CA TYR A 379 -3.63 -10.22 11.97
C TYR A 379 -4.03 -10.92 13.27
N LEU A 380 -5.29 -11.36 13.34
CA LEU A 380 -5.84 -12.06 14.50
C LEU A 380 -5.82 -13.60 14.35
N GLY A 381 -5.03 -14.12 13.41
CA GLY A 381 -4.93 -15.57 13.14
C GLY A 381 -6.00 -16.09 12.18
N TYR A 382 -6.17 -17.42 12.17
CA TYR A 382 -7.18 -18.09 11.35
C TYR A 382 -8.59 -17.57 11.65
N ARG A 383 -9.49 -17.63 10.67
CA ARG A 383 -10.85 -17.05 10.77
C ARG A 383 -11.64 -17.49 12.02
N TRP A 384 -11.52 -18.76 12.42
CA TRP A 384 -12.15 -19.29 13.63
C TRP A 384 -11.49 -18.80 14.93
N LEU A 385 -10.16 -18.62 14.91
CA LEU A 385 -9.40 -18.11 16.05
C LEU A 385 -9.56 -16.61 16.21
N SER A 386 -9.69 -15.86 15.11
CA SER A 386 -9.97 -14.43 15.09
C SER A 386 -11.24 -14.10 15.88
N TRP A 387 -12.30 -14.91 15.76
CA TRP A 387 -13.51 -14.74 16.57
C TRP A 387 -13.23 -14.86 18.07
N VAL A 388 -12.47 -15.88 18.50
CA VAL A 388 -12.05 -16.03 19.90
C VAL A 388 -11.18 -14.85 20.34
N ASN A 389 -10.26 -14.39 19.49
CA ASN A 389 -9.37 -13.30 19.81
C ASN A 389 -10.13 -11.97 19.99
N LYS A 390 -11.07 -11.66 19.09
CA LYS A 390 -11.90 -10.44 19.15
C LYS A 390 -12.82 -10.41 20.37
N TRP A 391 -13.44 -11.55 20.71
CA TRP A 391 -14.49 -11.60 21.75
C TRP A 391 -14.01 -12.05 23.13
N PHE A 392 -12.90 -12.78 23.22
CA PHE A 392 -12.39 -13.30 24.48
C PHE A 392 -10.99 -12.75 24.80
N VAL A 393 -10.01 -12.93 23.93
CA VAL A 393 -8.61 -12.60 24.26
C VAL A 393 -8.41 -11.09 24.46
N ILE A 394 -8.79 -10.25 23.48
CA ILE A 394 -8.57 -8.81 23.55
C ILE A 394 -9.31 -8.16 24.74
N PRO A 395 -10.61 -8.44 24.97
CA PRO A 395 -11.32 -7.85 26.11
C PRO A 395 -10.74 -8.26 27.47
N VAL A 396 -10.40 -9.55 27.65
CA VAL A 396 -9.79 -10.05 28.89
C VAL A 396 -8.40 -9.46 29.09
N PHE A 397 -7.59 -9.39 28.03
CA PHE A 397 -6.26 -8.79 28.08
C PHE A 397 -6.32 -7.31 28.47
N ASN A 398 -7.21 -6.54 27.84
CA ASN A 398 -7.42 -5.12 28.16
C ASN A 398 -7.93 -4.90 29.59
N PHE A 399 -8.82 -5.76 30.07
CA PHE A 399 -9.32 -5.69 31.45
C PHE A 399 -8.19 -5.85 32.48
N PHE A 400 -7.27 -6.79 32.25
CA PHE A 400 -6.13 -6.94 33.16
C PHE A 400 -5.07 -5.86 32.97
N LEU A 401 -4.90 -5.33 31.75
CA LEU A 401 -4.06 -4.16 31.52
C LEU A 401 -4.58 -2.93 32.26
N SER A 402 -5.90 -2.70 32.30
CA SER A 402 -6.48 -1.57 33.04
C SER A 402 -6.36 -1.71 34.56
N LEU A 403 -5.98 -2.90 35.05
CA LEU A 403 -5.59 -3.15 36.45
C LEU A 403 -4.08 -2.99 36.68
N ASN A 404 -3.33 -2.48 35.70
CA ASN A 404 -1.88 -2.28 35.72
C ASN A 404 -1.08 -3.58 35.95
N TRP A 405 -1.58 -4.74 35.50
CA TRP A 405 -0.85 -6.00 35.60
C TRP A 405 0.28 -6.11 34.56
N SER A 406 1.36 -6.81 34.91
CA SER A 406 2.45 -7.08 33.98
C SER A 406 2.01 -8.01 32.84
N MET A 407 2.47 -7.78 31.60
CA MET A 407 2.06 -8.56 30.44
C MET A 407 2.27 -10.07 30.63
N GLY A 408 3.37 -10.48 31.27
CA GLY A 408 3.64 -11.89 31.56
C GLY A 408 2.59 -12.54 32.46
N LEU A 409 2.12 -11.81 33.47
CA LEU A 409 1.05 -12.29 34.36
C LEU A 409 -0.29 -12.39 33.62
N ILE A 410 -0.59 -11.43 32.76
CA ILE A 410 -1.81 -11.43 31.94
C ILE A 410 -1.80 -12.67 31.02
N ILE A 411 -0.70 -12.94 30.34
CA ILE A 411 -0.54 -14.12 29.49
C ILE A 411 -0.70 -15.40 30.31
N LEU A 412 -0.06 -15.50 31.48
CA LEU A 412 -0.18 -16.66 32.35
C LEU A 412 -1.64 -16.93 32.73
N ILE A 413 -2.37 -15.90 33.14
CA ILE A 413 -3.78 -16.03 33.55
C ILE A 413 -4.67 -16.36 32.35
N LEU A 414 -4.44 -15.73 31.20
CA LEU A 414 -5.15 -16.05 29.97
C LEU A 414 -4.94 -17.52 29.58
N THR A 415 -3.70 -18.03 29.65
CA THR A 415 -3.42 -19.44 29.35
C THR A 415 -4.10 -20.40 30.33
N LEU A 416 -4.15 -20.06 31.63
CA LEU A 416 -4.89 -20.83 32.63
C LEU A 416 -6.39 -20.83 32.34
N MET A 417 -6.97 -19.68 32.00
CA MET A 417 -8.39 -19.56 31.64
C MET A 417 -8.72 -20.39 30.40
N VAL A 418 -7.94 -20.27 29.32
CA VAL A 418 -8.14 -21.07 28.11
C VAL A 418 -8.01 -22.57 28.40
N LYS A 419 -7.02 -22.96 29.21
CA LYS A 419 -6.82 -24.37 29.61
C LYS A 419 -7.98 -24.89 30.46
N LEU A 420 -8.57 -24.05 31.32
CA LEU A 420 -9.71 -24.41 32.15
C LEU A 420 -10.98 -24.57 31.29
N ILE A 421 -11.24 -23.63 30.37
CA ILE A 421 -12.36 -23.71 29.42
C ILE A 421 -12.24 -24.93 28.50
N THR A 422 -11.02 -25.26 28.06
CA THR A 422 -10.76 -26.44 27.20
C THR A 422 -10.54 -27.73 28.00
N SER A 423 -10.52 -27.68 29.33
CA SER A 423 -10.32 -28.85 30.20
C SER A 423 -11.35 -29.98 30.00
N PRO A 424 -12.67 -29.74 29.87
CA PRO A 424 -13.61 -30.84 29.63
C PRO A 424 -13.40 -31.51 28.26
N LEU A 425 -13.01 -30.72 27.26
CA LEU A 425 -12.73 -31.23 25.91
C LEU A 425 -11.43 -32.06 25.90
N THR A 426 -10.38 -31.54 26.51
CA THR A 426 -9.09 -32.24 26.61
C THR A 426 -9.21 -33.49 27.47
N TYR A 427 -9.98 -33.47 28.57
CA TYR A 427 -10.25 -34.66 29.38
C TYR A 427 -10.92 -35.78 28.56
N LYS A 428 -11.94 -35.46 27.76
CA LYS A 428 -12.57 -36.44 26.84
C LYS A 428 -11.58 -36.98 25.81
N SER A 429 -10.73 -36.11 25.25
CA SER A 429 -9.67 -36.50 24.30
C SER A 429 -8.64 -37.44 24.95
N TYR A 430 -8.21 -37.14 26.17
CA TYR A 430 -7.30 -38.00 26.95
C TYR A 430 -7.95 -39.35 27.27
N MET A 431 -9.22 -39.37 27.67
CA MET A 431 -9.95 -40.61 27.94
C MET A 431 -10.08 -41.47 26.67
N SER A 432 -10.39 -40.86 25.52
CA SER A 432 -10.45 -41.57 24.24
C SER A 432 -9.09 -42.16 23.85
N SER A 433 -8.01 -41.38 24.01
CA SER A 433 -6.64 -41.83 23.74
C SER A 433 -6.21 -42.97 24.68
N ALA A 434 -6.61 -42.90 25.95
CA ALA A 434 -6.36 -43.95 26.92
C ALA A 434 -7.10 -45.25 26.57
N LYS A 435 -8.40 -45.16 26.20
CA LYS A 435 -9.17 -46.31 25.71
C LYS A 435 -8.53 -46.94 24.47
N MET A 436 -8.10 -46.12 23.51
CA MET A 436 -7.40 -46.62 22.32
C MET A 436 -6.09 -47.33 22.68
N ARG A 437 -5.34 -46.82 23.67
CA ARG A 437 -4.11 -47.48 24.15
C ARG A 437 -4.40 -48.86 24.75
N VAL A 438 -5.52 -49.03 25.44
CA VAL A 438 -5.97 -50.33 25.98
C VAL A 438 -6.45 -51.27 24.87
N LEU A 439 -7.11 -50.74 23.84
CA LEU A 439 -7.63 -51.53 22.71
C LEU A 439 -6.57 -51.90 21.66
N ARG A 440 -5.46 -51.17 21.57
CA ARG A 440 -4.33 -51.45 20.65
C ARG A 440 -3.90 -52.93 20.57
N PRO A 441 -3.68 -53.67 21.68
CA PRO A 441 -3.31 -55.08 21.60
C PRO A 441 -4.39 -55.95 20.95
N GLN A 442 -5.67 -55.71 21.25
CA GLN A 442 -6.78 -56.44 20.63
C GLN A 442 -6.94 -56.11 19.15
N ILE A 443 -6.73 -54.84 18.78
CA ILE A 443 -6.70 -54.39 17.38
C ILE A 443 -5.57 -55.10 16.62
N GLN A 444 -4.38 -55.23 17.20
CA GLN A 444 -3.26 -55.96 16.58
C GLN A 444 -3.53 -57.46 16.45
N GLU A 445 -4.25 -58.06 17.39
CA GLU A 445 -4.66 -59.46 17.32
C GLU A 445 -5.71 -59.69 16.22
N LEU A 446 -6.67 -58.77 16.08
CA LEU A 446 -7.64 -58.77 14.97
C LEU A 446 -6.96 -58.54 13.61
N GLU A 447 -5.96 -57.67 13.54
CA GLU A 447 -5.15 -57.47 12.34
C GLU A 447 -4.37 -58.72 11.91
N LYS A 448 -3.83 -59.47 12.89
CA LYS A 448 -3.17 -60.77 12.66
C LYS A 448 -4.16 -61.86 12.22
N LYS A 449 -5.37 -61.85 12.78
CA LYS A 449 -6.42 -62.85 12.48
C LYS A 449 -7.09 -62.63 11.11
N TYR A 450 -7.13 -61.39 10.64
CA TYR A 450 -7.70 -61.01 9.34
C TYR A 450 -6.71 -60.18 8.50
N PRO A 451 -5.63 -60.77 7.96
CA PRO A 451 -4.67 -60.04 7.13
C PRO A 451 -5.29 -59.67 5.76
N GLY A 452 -5.39 -58.37 5.46
CA GLY A 452 -5.94 -57.86 4.19
C GLY A 452 -6.51 -56.44 4.32
N LYS A 453 -6.52 -55.67 3.22
CA LYS A 453 -7.04 -54.29 3.12
C LYS A 453 -8.43 -54.20 2.46
N ASP A 454 -9.15 -55.31 2.36
CA ASP A 454 -10.46 -55.32 1.71
C ASP A 454 -11.52 -54.57 2.54
N GLN A 455 -12.42 -53.85 1.85
CA GLN A 455 -13.48 -53.02 2.46
C GLN A 455 -14.36 -53.81 3.47
N ASP A 456 -14.66 -55.07 3.17
CA ASP A 456 -15.44 -55.96 4.06
C ASP A 456 -14.69 -56.32 5.36
N VAL A 457 -13.37 -56.41 5.30
CA VAL A 457 -12.53 -56.69 6.47
C VAL A 457 -12.44 -55.45 7.36
N MET A 458 -12.47 -54.25 6.78
CA MET A 458 -12.55 -53.00 7.55
C MET A 458 -13.91 -52.83 8.23
N MET A 459 -15.03 -53.17 7.56
CA MET A 459 -16.36 -53.14 8.20
C MET A 459 -16.46 -54.14 9.36
N LYS A 460 -15.96 -55.38 9.19
CA LYS A 460 -15.92 -56.38 10.28
C LYS A 460 -15.02 -55.95 11.44
N ARG A 461 -13.90 -55.27 11.16
CA ARG A 461 -13.04 -54.67 12.19
C ARG A 461 -13.73 -53.53 12.93
N GLN A 462 -14.47 -52.65 12.24
CA GLN A 462 -15.23 -51.58 12.89
C GLN A 462 -16.37 -52.13 13.77
N GLN A 463 -17.10 -53.14 13.31
CA GLN A 463 -18.18 -53.79 14.09
C GLN A 463 -17.68 -54.52 15.34
N ALA A 464 -16.44 -55.03 15.34
CA ALA A 464 -15.84 -55.67 16.52
C ALA A 464 -15.20 -54.67 17.50
N THR A 465 -15.05 -53.41 17.10
CA THR A 465 -14.37 -52.36 17.90
C THR A 465 -15.34 -51.31 18.47
N MET A 466 -16.58 -51.23 17.96
CA MET A 466 -17.69 -50.50 18.61
C MET A 466 -18.23 -51.28 19.80
#